data_AF-A0A849X2L0-F1
#
_entry.id   AF-A0A849X2L0-F1
#
_cell.length_a   1.000
_cell.length_b   1.000
_cell.length_c   1.000
_cell.angle_alpha   90.00
_cell.angle_beta   90.00
_cell.angle_gamma   90.00
#
_symmetry.space_group_name_H-M   'P 1'
#
loop_
_entity.id
_entity.type
_entity.pdbx_description
1 polymer ?
#
loop_
_entity_poly.entity_id
_entity_poly.type
_entity_poly.pdbx_seq_one_letter_code
_entity_poly.pdbx_strand_id
1 'polypeptide(L)'
;MSPSVEIRLEFTPNPNALKYVVDDFTFMSRGTASFGSKADASGSPLARRLLDIPGVAGCMIGLNFVTVTKTESGDWEVLDTRTRQVIQEHVASGEPAVDPLSLDKPMGTGRAGKSLGMMVLATMAAEAVARATVRAVLAAHTLNLANGLRLPCHADMVRAGS
;
A
#
# COMPACT_ATOMS: atom_id res chain seq x y z
N MET A 1 -24.87 -20.96 9.73
CA MET A 1 -23.42 -21.05 9.47
C MET A 1 -22.84 -19.68 9.73
N SER A 2 -22.00 -19.54 10.74
CA SER A 2 -21.19 -18.31 10.88
C SER A 2 -20.34 -18.18 9.62
N PRO A 3 -20.19 -16.98 9.03
CA PRO A 3 -19.35 -16.81 7.86
C PRO A 3 -17.92 -17.22 8.24
N SER A 4 -17.39 -18.27 7.60
CA SER A 4 -15.99 -18.65 7.73
C SER A 4 -15.17 -17.66 6.93
N VAL A 5 -14.53 -16.71 7.62
CA VAL A 5 -13.70 -15.68 6.99
C VAL A 5 -12.25 -16.17 6.99
N GLU A 6 -11.74 -16.52 5.80
CA GLU A 6 -10.33 -16.83 5.63
C GLU A 6 -9.50 -15.55 5.50
N ILE A 7 -8.48 -15.42 6.33
CA ILE A 7 -7.57 -14.26 6.34
C ILE A 7 -6.16 -14.73 5.99
N ARG A 8 -5.64 -14.22 4.88
CA ARG A 8 -4.27 -14.47 4.40
C ARG A 8 -3.37 -13.30 4.76
N LEU A 9 -2.14 -13.61 5.16
CA LEU A 9 -1.10 -12.60 5.37
C LEU A 9 -0.28 -12.41 4.11
N GLU A 10 -0.04 -11.16 3.76
CA GLU A 10 0.94 -10.74 2.77
C GLU A 10 1.96 -9.82 3.42
N PHE A 11 3.23 -10.12 3.21
CA PHE A 11 4.32 -9.27 3.67
C PHE A 11 4.39 -8.01 2.80
N THR A 12 4.62 -6.88 3.47
CA THR A 12 4.93 -5.63 2.78
C THR A 12 6.43 -5.37 2.85
N PRO A 13 6.99 -4.52 1.96
CA PRO A 13 8.39 -4.09 2.08
C PRO A 13 8.69 -3.34 3.40
N ASN A 14 7.66 -2.88 4.11
CA ASN A 14 7.79 -2.21 5.40
C ASN A 14 7.68 -3.24 6.54
N PRO A 15 8.75 -3.49 7.34
CA PRO A 15 8.71 -4.46 8.44
C PRO A 15 7.75 -4.08 9.57
N ASN A 16 7.34 -2.81 9.64
CA ASN A 16 6.35 -2.31 10.59
C ASN A 16 4.92 -2.36 10.05
N ALA A 17 4.69 -2.95 8.87
CA ALA A 17 3.36 -3.10 8.31
C ALA A 17 3.09 -4.52 7.79
N LEU A 18 1.94 -5.08 8.16
CA LEU A 18 1.44 -6.35 7.65
C LEU A 18 0.10 -6.14 6.94
N LYS A 19 -0.09 -6.84 5.83
CA LYS A 19 -1.30 -6.79 5.03
C LYS A 19 -2.11 -8.06 5.24
N TYR A 20 -3.37 -7.88 5.59
CA TYR A 20 -4.37 -8.92 5.80
C TYR A 20 -5.33 -8.90 4.61
N VAL A 21 -5.36 -9.97 3.84
CA VAL A 21 -6.25 -10.13 2.68
C VAL A 21 -7.37 -11.07 3.05
N VAL A 22 -8.59 -10.71 2.69
CA VAL A 22 -9.81 -11.49 2.92
C VAL A 22 -10.43 -11.78 1.56
N ASP A 23 -10.40 -13.03 1.13
CA ASP A 23 -10.77 -13.38 -0.25
C ASP A 23 -12.28 -13.26 -0.50
N ASP A 24 -13.11 -13.61 0.49
CA ASP A 24 -14.58 -13.66 0.36
C ASP A 24 -15.30 -12.40 0.90
N PHE A 25 -14.58 -11.30 1.15
CA PHE A 25 -15.18 -10.08 1.71
C PHE A 25 -14.65 -8.80 1.06
N THR A 26 -15.56 -7.88 0.74
CA THR A 26 -15.21 -6.55 0.20
C THR A 26 -15.48 -5.48 1.26
N PHE A 27 -14.42 -4.88 1.80
CA PHE A 27 -14.49 -3.76 2.74
C PHE A 27 -14.81 -2.44 2.04
N MET A 28 -14.26 -2.20 0.85
CA MET A 28 -14.47 -0.97 0.08
C MET A 28 -14.81 -1.29 -1.37
N SER A 29 -15.74 -0.55 -1.95
CA SER A 29 -16.12 -0.71 -3.35
C SER A 29 -15.08 -0.15 -4.32
N ARG A 30 -14.35 0.90 -3.93
CA ARG A 30 -13.25 1.53 -4.68
C ARG A 30 -12.25 2.21 -3.76
N GLY A 31 -11.01 2.35 -4.25
CA GLY A 31 -9.96 3.12 -3.59
C GLY A 31 -9.44 2.47 -2.31
N THR A 32 -8.81 3.29 -1.46
CA THR A 32 -8.31 2.90 -0.13
C THR A 32 -8.51 4.05 0.84
N ALA A 33 -8.67 3.75 2.12
CA ALA A 33 -8.80 4.70 3.21
C ALA A 33 -7.71 4.47 4.25
N SER A 34 -6.99 5.51 4.67
CA SER A 34 -5.91 5.39 5.66
C SER A 34 -6.23 6.19 6.92
N PHE A 35 -5.92 5.60 8.08
CA PHE A 35 -6.20 6.15 9.39
C PHE A 35 -4.94 6.08 10.26
N GLY A 36 -4.47 7.24 10.73
CA GLY A 36 -3.28 7.36 11.57
C GLY A 36 -3.56 7.72 13.03
N SER A 37 -4.84 7.87 13.41
CA SER A 37 -5.25 8.14 14.79
C SER A 37 -6.71 7.80 15.00
N LYS A 38 -7.12 7.55 16.25
CA LYS A 38 -8.52 7.29 16.62
C LYS A 38 -9.45 8.44 16.25
N ALA A 39 -8.96 9.69 16.32
CA ALA A 39 -9.71 10.88 15.94
C ALA A 39 -10.02 10.91 14.43
N ASP A 40 -9.09 10.43 13.61
CA ASP A 40 -9.26 10.34 12.16
C ASP A 40 -10.16 9.16 11.75
N ALA A 41 -10.36 8.18 12.64
CA ALA A 41 -11.13 6.94 12.39
C ALA A 41 -12.64 7.06 12.65
N SER A 42 -13.17 8.26 12.92
CA SER A 42 -14.59 8.45 13.24
C SER A 42 -15.54 7.88 12.18
N GLY A 43 -15.11 7.89 10.91
CA GLY A 43 -15.87 7.39 9.76
C GLY A 43 -15.63 5.92 9.40
N SER A 44 -15.00 5.15 10.26
CA SER A 44 -14.74 3.72 10.02
C SER A 44 -14.85 2.92 11.32
N PRO A 45 -15.92 2.11 11.49
CA PRO A 45 -16.03 1.17 12.60
C PRO A 45 -14.84 0.19 12.65
N LEU A 46 -14.40 -0.33 11.51
CA LEU A 46 -13.24 -1.23 11.44
C LEU A 46 -11.95 -0.55 11.90
N ALA A 47 -11.65 0.66 11.40
CA ALA A 47 -10.44 1.37 11.77
C ALA A 47 -10.41 1.72 13.27
N ARG A 48 -11.54 2.09 13.86
CA ARG A 48 -11.63 2.33 15.31
C ARG A 48 -11.24 1.09 16.11
N ARG A 49 -11.84 -0.05 15.80
CA ARG A 49 -11.54 -1.33 16.47
C ARG A 49 -10.07 -1.71 16.33
N LEU A 50 -9.47 -1.52 15.15
CA LEU A 50 -8.06 -1.81 14.91
C LEU A 50 -7.12 -0.87 15.68
N LEU A 51 -7.43 0.43 15.70
CA LEU A 51 -6.64 1.42 16.43
C LEU A 51 -6.81 1.34 17.96
N ASP A 52 -7.83 0.63 18.44
CA ASP A 52 -7.99 0.28 19.86
C ASP A 52 -7.04 -0.83 20.31
N ILE A 53 -6.47 -1.61 19.38
CA ILE A 53 -5.47 -2.63 19.70
C ILE A 53 -4.18 -1.93 20.17
N PRO A 54 -3.72 -2.18 21.42
CA PRO A 54 -2.45 -1.63 21.89
C PRO A 54 -1.30 -2.06 21.01
N GLY A 55 -0.49 -1.09 20.56
CA GLY A 55 0.64 -1.34 19.67
C GLY A 55 0.35 -1.08 18.19
N VAL A 56 -0.89 -0.78 17.79
CA VAL A 56 -1.23 -0.34 16.43
C VAL A 56 -1.06 1.18 16.31
N ALA A 57 -0.26 1.62 15.33
CA ALA A 57 -0.04 3.03 15.02
C ALA A 57 -0.99 3.57 13.95
N GLY A 58 -1.44 2.70 13.05
CA GLY A 58 -2.25 3.09 11.91
C GLY A 58 -2.82 1.90 11.16
N CYS A 59 -3.84 2.14 10.34
CA CYS A 59 -4.35 1.13 9.42
C CYS A 59 -4.77 1.74 8.08
N MET A 60 -4.69 0.94 7.02
CA MET A 60 -5.21 1.24 5.69
C MET A 60 -6.21 0.16 5.31
N ILE A 61 -7.40 0.56 4.89
CA ILE A 61 -8.45 -0.34 4.42
C ILE A 61 -8.53 -0.17 2.91
N GLY A 62 -8.53 -1.28 2.18
CA GLY A 62 -8.70 -1.32 0.73
C GLY A 62 -9.93 -2.12 0.32
N LEU A 63 -9.92 -2.63 -0.92
CA LEU A 63 -11.04 -3.39 -1.47
C LEU A 63 -11.38 -4.62 -0.61
N ASN A 64 -10.41 -5.52 -0.48
CA ASN A 64 -10.55 -6.80 0.21
C ASN A 64 -9.37 -7.04 1.18
N PHE A 65 -8.67 -5.96 1.55
CA PHE A 65 -7.51 -6.06 2.43
C PHE A 65 -7.48 -4.94 3.46
N VAL A 66 -6.77 -5.21 4.55
CA VAL A 66 -6.45 -4.26 5.61
C VAL A 66 -4.96 -4.34 5.87
N THR A 67 -4.26 -3.21 5.77
CA THR A 67 -2.86 -3.11 6.21
C THR A 67 -2.82 -2.48 7.59
N VAL A 68 -2.18 -3.14 8.54
CA VAL A 68 -1.96 -2.60 9.89
C VAL A 68 -0.50 -2.18 10.02
N THR A 69 -0.28 -0.98 10.55
CA THR A 69 1.06 -0.48 10.90
C THR A 69 1.22 -0.51 12.41
N LYS A 70 2.28 -1.14 12.90
CA LYS A 70 2.59 -1.20 14.32
C LYS A 70 3.40 0.01 14.79
N THR A 71 3.33 0.27 16.09
CA THR A 71 4.25 1.16 16.82
C THR A 71 5.61 0.49 17.01
N GLU A 72 6.64 1.26 17.41
CA GLU A 72 7.98 0.72 17.68
C GLU A 72 7.98 -0.35 18.77
N SER A 73 7.15 -0.16 19.81
CA SER A 73 6.97 -1.11 20.92
C SER A 73 5.99 -2.26 20.61
N GLY A 74 5.41 -2.30 19.41
CA GLY A 74 4.43 -3.32 19.04
C GLY A 74 5.07 -4.68 18.71
N ASP A 75 4.43 -5.75 19.17
CA ASP A 75 4.84 -7.14 18.92
C ASP A 75 3.89 -7.83 17.93
N TRP A 76 4.44 -8.36 16.84
CA TRP A 76 3.65 -9.01 15.79
C TRP A 76 3.02 -10.32 16.24
N GLU A 77 3.59 -11.07 17.19
CA GLU A 77 2.97 -12.32 17.67
C GLU A 77 1.59 -12.05 18.31
N VAL A 78 1.50 -10.96 19.07
CA VAL A 78 0.27 -10.53 19.74
C VAL A 78 -0.64 -9.78 18.76
N LEU A 79 -0.07 -8.86 17.97
CA LEU A 79 -0.82 -8.02 17.05
C LEU A 79 -1.48 -8.83 15.94
N ASP A 80 -0.82 -9.87 15.42
CA ASP A 80 -1.40 -10.70 14.37
C ASP A 80 -2.69 -11.39 14.82
N THR A 81 -2.61 -12.08 15.95
CA THR A 81 -3.73 -12.78 16.56
C THR A 81 -4.91 -11.82 16.81
N ARG A 82 -4.64 -10.66 17.44
CA ARG A 82 -5.69 -9.68 17.75
C ARG A 82 -6.28 -9.04 16.50
N THR A 83 -5.45 -8.71 15.51
CA THR A 83 -5.90 -8.08 14.26
C THR A 83 -6.84 -9.01 13.50
N ARG A 84 -6.48 -10.30 13.37
CA ARG A 84 -7.33 -11.31 12.74
C ARG A 84 -8.68 -11.45 13.45
N GLN A 85 -8.67 -11.51 14.78
CA GLN A 85 -9.89 -11.57 15.58
C GLN A 85 -10.80 -10.36 15.31
N VAL A 86 -10.25 -9.14 15.36
CA VAL A 86 -11.03 -7.91 15.11
C VAL A 86 -11.62 -7.89 13.69
N ILE A 87 -10.86 -8.34 12.68
CA ILE A 87 -11.36 -8.42 11.31
C ILE A 87 -12.51 -9.43 11.22
N GLN A 88 -12.37 -10.62 11.81
CA GLN A 88 -13.42 -11.65 11.83
C GLN A 88 -14.69 -11.16 12.53
N GLU A 89 -14.56 -10.54 13.70
CA GLU A 89 -15.67 -9.96 14.46
C GLU A 89 -16.36 -8.84 13.69
N HIS A 90 -15.59 -8.00 12.98
CA HIS A 90 -16.15 -6.95 12.15
C HIS A 90 -16.94 -7.51 10.97
N VAL A 91 -16.38 -8.48 10.25
CA VAL A 91 -17.10 -9.15 9.14
C VAL A 91 -18.37 -9.84 9.66
N ALA A 92 -18.29 -10.51 10.80
CA ALA A 92 -19.45 -11.16 11.42
C ALA A 92 -20.53 -10.15 11.88
N SER A 93 -20.15 -8.93 12.25
CA SER A 93 -21.10 -7.88 12.65
C SER A 93 -21.91 -7.30 11.49
N GLY A 94 -21.41 -7.43 10.25
CA GLY A 94 -22.05 -6.85 9.06
C GLY A 94 -22.04 -5.32 9.01
N GLU A 95 -21.37 -4.65 9.94
CA GLU A 95 -21.16 -3.20 9.90
C GLU A 95 -20.34 -2.79 8.66
N PRO A 96 -20.55 -1.58 8.13
CA PRO A 96 -19.69 -1.07 7.06
C PRO A 96 -18.25 -0.89 7.57
N ALA A 97 -17.27 -1.28 6.76
CA ALA A 97 -15.86 -1.08 7.09
C ALA A 97 -15.51 0.40 7.13
N VAL A 98 -16.06 1.18 6.21
CA VAL A 98 -15.96 2.64 6.13
C VAL A 98 -17.37 3.17 5.86
N ASP A 99 -17.79 4.17 6.63
CA ASP A 99 -19.10 4.79 6.44
C ASP A 99 -19.20 5.39 5.03
N PRO A 100 -20.28 5.15 4.28
CA PRO A 100 -20.43 5.65 2.91
C PRO A 100 -20.29 7.17 2.80
N LEU A 101 -20.78 7.91 3.80
CA LEU A 101 -20.69 9.36 3.88
C LEU A 101 -19.25 9.87 4.12
N SER A 102 -18.37 9.00 4.59
CA SER A 102 -16.96 9.31 4.78
C SER A 102 -16.15 9.13 3.49
N LEU A 103 -16.68 8.38 2.51
CA LEU A 103 -16.03 8.15 1.21
C LEU A 103 -16.01 9.40 0.30
N ASP A 104 -16.98 10.31 0.47
CA ASP A 104 -17.06 11.59 -0.27
C ASP A 104 -16.21 12.71 0.35
N LYS A 105 -15.77 12.52 1.60
CA LYS A 105 -14.73 13.37 2.17
C LYS A 105 -13.43 13.00 1.44
N PRO A 106 -12.60 13.96 0.99
CA PRO A 106 -11.26 13.66 0.50
C PRO A 106 -10.42 13.11 1.66
N MET A 107 -10.64 11.84 1.99
CA MET A 107 -9.82 11.04 2.88
C MET A 107 -8.59 10.71 2.05
N GLY A 108 -7.64 11.64 2.06
CA GLY A 108 -6.39 11.48 1.39
C GLY A 108 -5.78 10.13 1.74
N THR A 109 -5.40 9.36 0.72
CA THR A 109 -4.46 8.24 0.76
C THR A 109 -3.05 8.72 1.11
N GLY A 110 -2.99 9.64 2.06
CA GLY A 110 -1.88 10.49 2.35
C GLY A 110 -2.35 11.50 3.38
N ARG A 111 -1.91 11.30 4.62
CA ARG A 111 -1.30 12.42 5.33
C ARG A 111 -0.02 12.84 4.56
N ALA A 112 -0.16 13.24 3.31
CA ALA A 112 0.73 14.17 2.62
C ALA A 112 0.39 15.56 3.18
N GLY A 113 0.55 15.69 4.50
CA GLY A 113 0.36 16.91 5.26
C GLY A 113 1.66 17.70 5.25
N LYS A 114 1.90 18.41 4.14
CA LYS A 114 2.39 19.80 4.15
C LYS A 114 3.66 20.11 4.96
N SER A 115 4.77 19.44 4.68
CA SER A 115 6.07 20.13 4.78
C SER A 115 6.56 20.37 3.35
N LEU A 116 7.01 21.59 3.05
CA LEU A 116 7.59 21.94 1.75
C LEU A 116 8.72 20.95 1.37
N GLY A 117 9.40 20.38 2.37
CA GLY A 117 10.42 19.34 2.19
C GLY A 117 9.90 18.01 1.63
N MET A 118 8.71 17.55 2.02
CA MET A 118 8.16 16.26 1.57
C MET A 118 7.72 16.31 0.09
N MET A 119 7.16 17.44 -0.35
CA MET A 119 6.77 17.64 -1.75
C MET A 119 8.01 17.71 -2.66
N VAL A 120 9.07 18.38 -2.20
CA VAL A 120 10.36 18.42 -2.91
C VAL A 120 11.01 17.03 -2.98
N LEU A 121 11.00 16.25 -1.89
CA LEU A 121 11.58 14.90 -1.88
C LEU A 121 10.87 13.95 -2.85
N ALA A 122 9.53 13.96 -2.89
CA ALA A 122 8.77 13.13 -3.81
C ALA A 122 9.02 13.51 -5.28
N THR A 123 9.07 14.82 -5.59
CA THR A 123 9.39 15.29 -6.94
C THR A 123 10.83 14.97 -7.34
N MET A 124 11.80 15.17 -6.43
CA MET A 124 13.21 14.85 -6.67
C MET A 124 13.41 13.35 -6.90
N ALA A 125 12.68 12.49 -6.17
CA ALA A 125 12.74 11.04 -6.37
C ALA A 125 12.22 10.64 -7.75
N ALA A 126 11.05 11.15 -8.16
CA ALA A 126 10.50 10.89 -9.50
C ALA A 126 11.44 11.40 -10.61
N GLU A 127 12.01 12.59 -10.45
CA GLU A 127 12.96 13.16 -11.41
C GLU A 127 14.28 12.38 -11.47
N ALA A 128 14.80 11.93 -10.33
CA ALA A 128 16.01 11.12 -10.26
C ALA A 128 15.82 9.76 -10.95
N VAL A 129 14.68 9.10 -10.74
CA VAL A 129 14.35 7.84 -11.43
C VAL A 129 14.22 8.07 -12.93
N ALA A 130 13.52 9.11 -13.38
CA ALA A 130 13.40 9.44 -14.80
C ALA A 130 14.76 9.71 -15.44
N ARG A 131 15.62 10.51 -14.80
CA ARG A 131 16.98 10.82 -15.29
C ARG A 131 17.88 9.59 -15.31
N ALA A 132 17.79 8.71 -14.31
CA ALA A 132 18.56 7.47 -14.27
C ALA A 132 18.16 6.52 -15.41
N THR A 133 16.86 6.36 -15.66
CA THR A 133 16.34 5.55 -16.77
C THR A 133 16.80 6.10 -18.11
N VAL A 134 16.70 7.41 -18.34
CA VAL A 134 17.16 8.04 -19.58
C VAL A 134 18.68 7.87 -19.77
N ARG A 135 19.49 8.07 -18.72
CA ARG A 135 20.95 7.86 -18.80
C ARG A 135 21.32 6.41 -19.06
N ALA A 136 20.63 5.46 -18.45
CA ALA A 136 20.86 4.03 -18.69
C ALA A 136 20.53 3.66 -20.14
N VAL A 137 19.44 4.18 -20.70
CA VAL A 137 19.08 3.96 -22.10
C VAL A 137 20.10 4.59 -23.05
N LEU A 138 20.58 5.81 -22.77
CA LEU A 138 21.57 6.49 -23.61
C LEU A 138 22.98 5.88 -23.51
N ALA A 139 23.33 5.31 -22.36
CA ALA A 139 24.60 4.62 -22.14
C ALA A 139 24.60 3.17 -22.65
N ALA A 140 23.45 2.65 -23.10
CA ALA A 140 23.37 1.33 -23.68
C ALA A 140 24.11 1.28 -25.03
N HIS A 141 25.08 0.39 -25.15
CA HIS A 141 25.84 0.15 -26.38
C HIS A 141 25.43 -1.17 -27.04
N THR A 142 25.68 -1.27 -28.34
CA THR A 142 25.50 -2.50 -29.10
C THR A 142 26.29 -3.64 -28.49
N LEU A 143 25.67 -4.81 -28.33
CA LEU A 143 26.35 -6.01 -27.88
C LEU A 143 26.63 -6.93 -29.06
N ASN A 144 27.89 -7.40 -29.15
CA ASN A 144 28.29 -8.45 -30.09
C ASN A 144 28.51 -9.73 -29.29
N LEU A 145 27.73 -10.77 -29.59
CA LEU A 145 27.84 -12.07 -28.94
C LEU A 145 28.82 -12.97 -29.72
N ALA A 146 29.41 -13.95 -29.02
CA ALA A 146 30.44 -14.85 -29.58
C ALA A 146 29.95 -15.70 -30.76
N ASN A 147 28.63 -15.87 -30.92
CA ASN A 147 28.00 -16.56 -32.04
C ASN A 147 27.74 -15.65 -33.26
N GLY A 148 28.26 -14.43 -33.26
CA GLY A 148 28.07 -13.46 -34.34
C GLY A 148 26.74 -12.70 -34.30
N LEU A 149 25.89 -12.93 -33.29
CA LEU A 149 24.64 -12.19 -33.13
C LEU A 149 24.94 -10.77 -32.62
N ARG A 150 24.47 -9.76 -33.35
CA ARG A 150 24.57 -8.34 -32.97
C ARG A 150 23.22 -7.86 -32.45
N LEU A 151 23.19 -7.44 -31.19
CA LEU A 151 22.02 -6.80 -30.58
C LEU A 151 22.19 -5.28 -30.67
N PRO A 152 21.42 -4.59 -31.53
CA PRO A 152 21.52 -3.14 -31.69
C PRO A 152 21.07 -2.43 -30.41
N CYS A 153 21.77 -1.37 -30.03
CA CYS A 153 21.24 -0.45 -29.03
C CYS A 153 20.31 0.59 -29.67
N HIS A 154 19.60 1.36 -28.84
CA HIS A 154 18.64 2.36 -29.32
C HIS A 154 19.26 3.35 -30.33
N ALA A 155 20.53 3.73 -30.16
CA ALA A 155 21.23 4.63 -31.07
C ALA A 155 21.41 4.06 -32.50
N ASP A 156 21.54 2.74 -32.64
CA ASP A 156 21.59 2.06 -33.94
C ASP A 156 20.22 2.10 -34.63
N MET A 157 19.14 1.99 -33.86
CA MET A 157 17.77 1.98 -34.39
C MET A 157 17.35 3.35 -34.95
N VAL A 158 17.82 4.45 -34.34
CA VAL A 158 17.52 5.81 -34.80
C VAL A 158 18.22 6.13 -36.13
N ARG A 159 19.43 5.60 -36.38
CA ARG A 159 20.18 5.84 -37.62
C ARG A 159 19.72 4.99 -38.81
N ALA A 160 19.07 3.85 -38.56
CA ALA A 160 18.61 2.95 -39.62
C ALA A 160 17.30 3.41 -40.30
N GLY A 161 16.62 4.42 -39.73
CA GLY A 161 15.35 4.96 -40.25
C GLY A 161 15.44 6.35 -40.88
N SER A 162 16.65 6.89 -41.11
CA SER A 162 16.92 8.16 -41.82
C SER A 162 17.60 7.89 -43.16
#